data_AF-I0KB39-F1
#
_entry.id   AF-I0KB39-F1
#
_cell.length_a   1.000
_cell.length_b   1.000
_cell.length_c   1.000
_cell.angle_alpha   90.00
_cell.angle_beta   90.00
_cell.angle_gamma   90.00
#
_symmetry.space_group_name_H-M   'P 1'
#
loop_
_entity.id
_entity.type
_entity.pdbx_description
1 polymer ?
#
loop_
_entity_poly.entity_id
_entity_poly.type
_entity_poly.pdbx_seq_one_letter_code
_entity_poly.pdbx_strand_id
1 'polypeptide(L)'
;MFSAKDYSVMTLDELLSEKKAMKSGTIATAFVIGMLVGVAVWSAVGGKFLLTIGLLGAAMFIGNKNSKARKAIQTEIQRRQSVG
;
A
#
# COMPACT_ATOMS: atom_id res chain seq x y z
N MET A 1 4.28 -14.20 6.68
CA MET A 1 3.41 -14.08 7.87
C MET A 1 2.43 -12.94 7.64
N PHE A 2 1.24 -13.23 7.09
CA PHE A 2 0.18 -12.24 6.92
C PHE A 2 -0.65 -12.18 8.20
N SER A 3 -0.16 -11.46 9.21
CA SER A 3 -0.95 -11.16 10.40
C SER A 3 -2.02 -10.15 10.01
N ALA A 4 -3.29 -10.58 10.01
CA ALA A 4 -4.42 -9.68 9.88
C ALA A 4 -4.47 -8.82 11.15
N LYS A 5 -3.85 -7.63 11.09
CA LYS A 5 -3.85 -6.69 12.22
C LYS A 5 -5.29 -6.28 12.51
N ASP A 6 -5.73 -6.57 13.74
CA ASP A 6 -7.04 -6.16 14.23
C ASP A 6 -6.95 -4.74 14.82
N TYR A 7 -7.43 -3.77 14.05
CA TYR A 7 -7.39 -2.35 14.40
C TYR A 7 -8.45 -1.95 15.43
N SER A 8 -9.40 -2.84 15.74
CA SER A 8 -10.47 -2.57 16.71
C SER A 8 -9.96 -2.57 18.16
N VAL A 9 -8.85 -3.27 18.42
CA VAL A 9 -8.27 -3.43 19.77
C VAL A 9 -7.24 -2.34 20.10
N MET A 10 -6.74 -1.59 19.10
CA MET A 10 -5.75 -0.53 19.30
C MET A 10 -6.35 0.74 19.92
N THR A 11 -5.51 1.48 20.66
CA THR A 11 -5.82 2.81 21.17
C THR A 11 -5.73 3.89 20.07
N LEU A 12 -6.30 5.07 20.30
CA LEU A 12 -6.32 6.14 19.29
C LEU A 12 -4.90 6.58 18.89
N ASP A 13 -3.98 6.68 19.86
CA ASP A 13 -2.58 7.04 19.62
C ASP A 13 -1.83 5.97 18.82
N GLU A 14 -2.10 4.68 19.08
CA GLU A 14 -1.55 3.58 18.30
C GLU A 14 -2.06 3.60 16.85
N LEU A 15 -3.35 3.86 16.63
CA LEU A 15 -3.93 3.99 15.28
C LEU A 15 -3.31 5.15 14.50
N LEU A 16 -3.03 6.28 15.15
CA LEU A 16 -2.36 7.43 14.53
C LEU A 16 -0.89 7.16 14.19
N SER A 17 -0.17 6.48 15.09
CA SER A 17 1.22 6.05 14.86
C SER A 17 1.32 5.07 13.69
N GLU A 18 0.45 4.06 13.66
CA GLU A 18 0.36 3.04 12.61
C GLU A 18 0.00 3.67 11.25
N LYS A 19 -0.94 4.62 11.21
CA LYS A 19 -1.28 5.39 10.00
C LYS A 19 -0.07 6.16 9.47
N LYS A 20 0.73 6.77 10.34
CA LYS A 20 1.95 7.53 9.98
C LYS A 20 3.04 6.60 9.45
N ALA A 21 3.23 5.45 10.09
CA ALA A 21 4.16 4.40 9.63
C ALA A 21 3.77 3.87 8.24
N MET A 22 2.48 3.59 8.01
CA MET A 22 2.01 3.16 6.69
C MET A 22 2.15 4.25 5.61
N LYS A 23 1.98 5.53 5.97
CA LYS A 23 2.22 6.65 5.04
C LYS A 23 3.70 6.77 4.67
N SER A 24 4.61 6.57 5.63
CA SER A 24 6.06 6.55 5.39
C SER A 24 6.46 5.39 4.46
N GLY A 25 5.95 4.18 4.70
CA GLY A 25 6.19 3.02 3.83
C GLY A 25 5.67 3.24 2.40
N THR A 26 4.62 4.04 2.22
CA THR A 26 4.06 4.35 0.89
C THR A 26 5.08 5.03 -0.04
N ILE A 27 5.94 5.91 0.47
CA ILE A 27 6.96 6.62 -0.34
C ILE A 27 8.02 5.65 -0.83
N ALA A 28 8.57 4.83 0.07
CA ALA A 28 9.55 3.81 -0.29
C ALA A 28 8.96 2.81 -1.31
N THR A 29 7.70 2.42 -1.13
CA THR A 29 7.03 1.52 -2.07
C THR A 29 6.81 2.18 -3.43
N ALA A 30 6.42 3.46 -3.46
CA ALA A 30 6.24 4.22 -4.69
C ALA A 30 7.55 4.38 -5.48
N PHE A 31 8.67 4.60 -4.79
CA PHE A 31 9.99 4.65 -5.43
C PHE A 31 10.37 3.31 -6.08
N VAL A 32 10.17 2.20 -5.36
CA VAL A 32 10.44 0.84 -5.87
C VAL A 32 9.54 0.53 -7.08
N ILE A 33 8.26 0.88 -7.01
CA ILE A 33 7.32 0.71 -8.14
C ILE A 33 7.77 1.55 -9.33
N GLY A 34 8.14 2.82 -9.13
CA GLY A 34 8.65 3.69 -10.19
C GLY A 34 9.90 3.13 -10.87
N MET A 35 10.84 2.61 -10.08
CA MET A 35 12.05 1.96 -10.60
C MET A 35 11.73 0.70 -11.40
N LEU A 36 10.83 -0.16 -10.90
CA LEU A 36 10.38 -1.37 -11.60
C LEU A 36 9.67 -1.04 -12.90
N VAL A 37 8.83 0.00 -12.93
CA VAL A 37 8.14 0.45 -14.15
C VAL A 37 9.15 1.00 -15.16
N GLY A 38 10.14 1.79 -14.74
CA GLY A 38 11.20 2.30 -15.62
C GLY A 38 12.01 1.17 -16.28
N VAL A 39 12.43 0.17 -15.50
CA VAL A 39 13.13 -1.02 -16.01
C VAL A 39 12.25 -1.84 -16.96
N ALA A 40 10.95 -1.96 -16.64
CA ALA A 40 10.02 -2.74 -17.44
C ALA A 40 9.72 -2.07 -18.80
N VAL A 41 9.69 -0.73 -18.87
CA VAL A 41 9.57 0.03 -20.12
C VAL A 41 10.85 -0.08 -20.95
N TRP A 42 12.04 0.03 -20.34
CA TRP A 42 13.31 -0.19 -21.03
C TRP A 42 13.40 -1.61 -21.61
N SER A 43 12.97 -2.62 -20.84
CA SER A 43 12.99 -4.02 -21.28
C SER A 43 11.93 -4.32 -22.36
N ALA A 44 10.80 -3.60 -22.39
CA ALA A 44 9.77 -3.73 -23.42
C ALA A 44 10.29 -3.33 -24.81
N VAL A 45 11.15 -2.31 -24.89
CA VAL A 45 11.81 -1.88 -26.15
C VAL A 45 12.70 -2.99 -26.72
N GLY A 46 13.17 -3.93 -25.88
CA GLY A 46 13.96 -5.10 -26.29
C GLY A 46 13.16 -6.38 -26.60
N GLY A 47 11.81 -6.35 -26.60
CA GLY A 47 10.98 -7.49 -27.05
C GLY A 47 10.35 -8.37 -25.95
N LYS A 48 10.40 -7.99 -24.66
CA LYS A 48 9.82 -8.76 -23.53
C LYS A 48 8.55 -8.13 -22.92
N PHE A 49 7.61 -7.73 -23.77
CA PHE A 49 6.38 -7.01 -23.40
C PHE A 49 5.46 -7.73 -22.37
N LEU A 50 5.42 -9.07 -22.38
CA LEU A 50 4.59 -9.85 -21.44
C LEU A 50 5.06 -9.73 -19.98
N LEU A 51 6.36 -9.56 -19.75
CA LEU A 51 6.92 -9.37 -18.41
C LEU A 51 6.52 -8.01 -17.82
N THR A 52 6.48 -6.98 -18.67
CA THR A 52 6.07 -5.62 -18.33
C THR A 52 4.60 -5.57 -17.85
N ILE A 53 3.70 -6.26 -18.56
CA ILE A 53 2.28 -6.35 -18.19
C ILE A 53 2.11 -7.15 -16.89
N GLY A 54 2.85 -8.26 -16.72
CA GLY A 54 2.82 -9.05 -15.48
C GLY A 54 3.25 -8.25 -14.25
N LEU A 55 4.32 -7.45 -14.36
CA LEU A 55 4.82 -6.57 -13.30
C LEU A 55 3.84 -5.44 -12.96
N LEU A 56 3.24 -4.81 -13.97
CA LEU A 56 2.20 -3.79 -13.77
C LEU A 56 0.95 -4.36 -13.10
N GLY A 57 0.50 -5.56 -13.50
CA GLY A 57 -0.62 -6.27 -12.88
C GLY A 57 -0.36 -6.60 -11.41
N ALA A 58 0.84 -7.11 -11.10
CA ALA A 58 1.26 -7.39 -9.72
C ALA A 58 1.33 -6.11 -8.86
N ALA A 59 1.86 -5.01 -9.41
CA ALA A 59 1.91 -3.72 -8.73
C ALA A 59 0.51 -3.17 -8.42
N MET A 60 -0.43 -3.26 -9.38
CA MET A 60 -1.84 -2.90 -9.15
C MET A 60 -2.48 -3.74 -8.05
N PHE A 61 -2.24 -5.06 -8.06
CA PHE A 61 -2.82 -5.96 -7.07
C PHE A 61 -2.34 -5.67 -5.65
N ILE A 62 -1.04 -5.40 -5.48
CA ILE A 62 -0.43 -5.01 -4.21
C ILE A 62 -0.96 -3.65 -3.74
N GLY A 63 -1.07 -2.67 -4.64
CA GLY A 63 -1.65 -1.37 -4.34
C GLY A 63 -3.09 -1.43 -3.85
N ASN A 64 -3.92 -2.29 -4.48
CA ASN A 64 -5.32 -2.45 -4.11
C ASN A 64 -5.51 -3.06 -2.72
N LYS A 65 -4.66 -4.01 -2.32
CA LYS A 65 -4.67 -4.57 -0.95
C LYS A 65 -4.29 -3.52 0.10
N ASN A 66 -3.25 -2.73 -0.15
CA ASN A 66 -2.83 -1.67 0.76
C ASN A 66 -3.88 -0.56 0.91
N SER A 67 -4.63 -0.25 -0.15
CA SER A 67 -5.74 0.71 -0.10
C SER A 67 -6.83 0.29 0.91
N LYS A 68 -7.20 -1.00 0.95
CA LYS A 68 -8.21 -1.52 1.88
C LYS A 68 -7.78 -1.40 3.35
N ALA A 69 -6.53 -1.75 3.66
CA ALA A 69 -5.99 -1.62 5.02
C ALA A 69 -5.96 -0.16 5.48
N ARG A 70 -5.56 0.77 4.60
CA ARG A 70 -5.55 2.21 4.90
C ARG A 70 -6.95 2.76 5.15
N LYS A 71 -7.94 2.31 4.37
CA LYS A 71 -9.35 2.67 4.58
C LYS A 71 -9.88 2.16 5.92
N ALA A 72 -9.59 0.91 6.29
CA ALA A 72 -10.02 0.33 7.57
C ALA A 72 -9.53 1.14 8.78
N ILE A 73 -8.23 1.50 8.81
CA ILE A 73 -7.70 2.36 9.88
C ILE A 73 -8.32 3.75 9.87
N GLN A 74 -8.51 4.34 8.69
CA GLN A 74 -9.06 5.69 8.57
C GLN A 74 -10.52 5.76 9.04
N THR A 75 -11.32 4.74 8.74
CA THR A 75 -12.69 4.59 9.24
C THR A 75 -12.71 4.44 10.75
N GLU A 76 -11.81 3.65 11.33
CA GLU A 76 -11.77 3.45 12.79
C GLU A 76 -11.33 4.72 13.54
N ILE A 77 -10.38 5.49 12.99
CA ILE A 77 -9.99 6.80 13.55
C ILE A 77 -11.15 7.79 13.48
N GLN A 78 -11.85 7.88 12.34
CA GLN A 78 -13.01 8.77 12.18
C GLN A 78 -14.15 8.38 13.11
N ARG A 79 -14.41 7.08 13.26
CA ARG A 79 -15.42 6.57 14.18
C ARG A 79 -15.12 7.08 15.59
N ARG A 80 -13.91 6.88 16.11
CA ARG A 80 -13.52 7.30 17.47
C ARG A 80 -13.47 8.82 17.66
N GLN A 81 -13.12 9.59 16.64
CA GLN A 81 -13.18 11.06 16.69
C GLN A 81 -14.62 11.61 16.62
N SER A 82 -15.57 10.85 16.08
CA SER A 82 -16.98 11.25 15.95
C SER A 82 -17.83 10.92 17.19
N VAL A 83 -17.38 10.04 18.08
CA VAL A 83 -18.11 9.66 19.32
C VAL A 83 -17.53 10.28 20.59
N GLY A 84 -16.44 11.06 20.47
CA GLY A 84 -15.88 11.88 21.54
C GLY A 84 -16.30 13.33 21.40
#